data_AF-A0A8H3QSB8-F1
#
_entry.id   AF-A0A8H3QSB8-F1
#
_cell.length_a   1.000
_cell.length_b   1.000
_cell.length_c   1.000
_cell.angle_alpha   90.00
_cell.angle_beta   90.00
_cell.angle_gamma   90.00
#
_symmetry.space_group_name_H-M   'P 1'
#
loop_
_entity.id
_entity.type
_entity.pdbx_description
1 polymer ?
#
loop_
_entity_poly.entity_id
_entity_poly.type
_entity_poly.pdbx_seq_one_letter_code
_entity_poly.pdbx_strand_id
1 'polypeptide(L)'
;MDCKPRTIYLDRLIITDPTTQIQILTRCPDTIVSHVNKHFQTLGQSAHKLESIPIYKSIANIPSRFKDIYCHISHISSNTYDSVLLPITIDELTETISSLPITKPLAFQALHTKTSSTYIMISSNL
;
A
#
# COMPACT_ATOMS: atom_id res chain seq x y z
N MET A 1 12.54 3.58 10.05
CA MET A 1 11.62 4.74 9.98
C MET A 1 10.29 4.28 10.54
N ASP A 2 9.98 4.65 11.78
CA ASP A 2 8.72 4.27 12.42
C ASP A 2 7.59 5.17 11.90
N CYS A 3 6.88 4.71 10.88
CA CYS A 3 5.68 5.38 10.37
C CYS A 3 4.54 5.21 11.38
N LYS A 4 4.53 6.02 12.45
CA LYS A 4 3.39 6.05 13.38
C LYS A 4 2.19 6.71 12.70
N PRO A 5 1.00 6.09 12.77
CA PRO A 5 -0.21 6.69 12.21
C PRO A 5 -0.54 7.99 12.94
N ARG A 6 -0.83 9.05 12.17
CA ARG A 6 -1.33 10.31 12.73
C ARG A 6 -2.82 10.17 12.97
N THR A 7 -3.25 10.45 14.20
CA THR A 7 -4.67 10.39 14.59
C THR A 7 -5.29 11.78 14.47
N ILE A 8 -6.51 11.85 13.92
CA ILE A 8 -7.32 13.07 13.87
C ILE A 8 -8.50 12.92 14.83
N TYR A 9 -8.81 13.98 15.58
CA TYR A 9 -9.96 14.04 16.49
C TYR A 9 -10.97 15.05 15.95
N LEU A 10 -12.23 14.62 15.81
CA LEU A 10 -13.31 15.45 15.27
C LEU A 10 -14.33 15.74 16.37
N ASP A 11 -14.43 17.02 16.76
CA ASP A 11 -15.42 17.49 17.75
C ASP A 11 -16.81 17.69 17.12
N ARG A 12 -16.85 18.11 15.86
CA ARG A 12 -18.09 18.47 15.16
C ARG A 12 -18.03 18.06 13.70
N LEU A 13 -19.19 17.72 13.15
CA LEU A 13 -19.35 17.39 11.74
C LEU A 13 -20.56 18.10 11.17
N ILE A 14 -20.40 18.74 10.01
CA ILE A 14 -21.52 19.23 9.20
C ILE A 14 -21.85 18.14 8.20
N ILE A 15 -23.08 17.65 8.25
CA ILE A 15 -23.59 16.62 7.35
C ILE A 15 -24.58 17.29 6.40
N THR A 16 -24.32 17.21 5.11
CA THR A 16 -25.23 17.70 4.07
C THR A 16 -26.05 16.53 3.54
N ASP A 17 -27.37 16.66 3.60
CA ASP A 17 -28.26 15.71 2.95
C ASP A 17 -28.15 15.86 1.42
N PRO A 18 -27.85 14.78 0.68
CA PRO A 18 -27.58 14.87 -0.75
C PRO A 18 -28.81 15.23 -1.59
N THR A 19 -30.03 15.00 -1.08
CA THR A 19 -31.29 15.21 -1.81
C THR A 19 -31.90 16.57 -1.49
N THR A 20 -31.93 16.94 -0.22
CA THR A 20 -32.58 18.17 0.26
C THR A 20 -31.60 19.33 0.41
N GLN A 21 -30.29 19.08 0.35
CA GLN A 21 -29.21 20.06 0.57
C GLN A 21 -29.22 20.71 1.97
N ILE A 22 -30.01 20.17 2.90
CA ILE A 22 -30.07 20.64 4.28
C ILE A 22 -28.78 20.22 4.98
N GLN A 23 -28.21 21.16 5.74
CA GLN A 23 -27.01 20.93 6.54
C GLN A 23 -27.36 20.78 8.01
N ILE A 24 -26.87 19.70 8.62
CA ILE A 24 -27.06 19.40 10.04
C ILE A 24 -25.69 19.41 10.70
N LEU A 25 -25.53 20.26 11.71
CA LEU A 25 -24.35 20.25 12.57
C LEU A 25 -24.57 19.26 13.72
N THR A 26 -23.71 18.25 13.82
CA THR A 26 -23.74 17.27 14.92
C THR A 26 -22.47 17.32 15.76
N ARG A 27 -22.63 17.02 17.05
CA ARG A 27 -21.56 16.77 18.03
C ARG A 27 -21.64 15.36 18.63
N CYS A 28 -22.59 14.54 18.19
CA CYS A 28 -22.78 13.20 18.70
C CYS A 28 -21.63 12.29 18.21
N PRO A 29 -20.80 11.71 19.10
CA PRO A 29 -19.65 10.91 18.69
C PRO A 29 -20.00 9.76 17.75
N ASP A 30 -21.09 9.03 18.04
CA ASP A 30 -21.53 7.89 17.23
C ASP A 30 -21.93 8.31 15.82
N THR A 31 -22.65 9.44 15.71
CA THR A 31 -23.05 10.00 14.42
C THR A 31 -21.84 10.46 13.61
N ILE A 32 -20.86 11.10 14.26
CA ILE A 32 -19.62 11.55 13.63
C ILE A 32 -18.83 10.34 13.11
N VAL A 33 -18.59 9.33 13.94
CA VAL A 33 -17.84 8.12 13.57
C VAL A 33 -18.50 7.41 12.39
N SER A 34 -19.82 7.21 12.46
CA SER A 34 -20.57 6.56 11.39
C SER A 34 -20.46 7.31 10.05
N HIS A 35 -20.68 8.63 10.05
CA HIS A 35 -20.62 9.43 8.82
C HIS A 35 -19.22 9.57 8.26
N VAL A 36 -18.21 9.72 9.11
CA VAL A 36 -16.81 9.84 8.71
C VAL A 36 -16.33 8.52 8.10
N ASN A 37 -16.60 7.40 8.76
CA ASN A 37 -16.26 6.08 8.21
C ASN A 37 -16.93 5.86 6.86
N LYS A 38 -18.24 6.15 6.77
CA LYS A 38 -18.97 6.05 5.51
C LYS A 38 -18.33 6.91 4.43
N HIS A 39 -18.05 8.19 4.70
CA HIS A 39 -17.45 9.12 3.73
C HIS A 39 -16.11 8.62 3.19
N PHE A 40 -15.20 8.20 4.07
CA PHE A 40 -13.87 7.73 3.66
C PHE A 40 -13.90 6.35 2.99
N GLN A 41 -14.81 5.46 3.41
CA GLN A 41 -14.96 4.14 2.79
C GLN A 41 -15.64 4.20 1.43
N THR A 42 -16.54 5.17 1.21
CA THR A 42 -17.22 5.37 -0.08
C THR A 42 -16.55 6.45 -0.94
N LEU A 43 -15.33 6.87 -0.62
CA LEU A 43 -14.67 7.97 -1.31
C LEU A 43 -14.48 7.62 -2.80
N GLY A 44 -15.11 8.39 -3.68
CA GLY A 44 -15.10 8.16 -5.14
C GLY A 44 -16.21 7.25 -5.68
N GLN A 45 -17.15 6.79 -4.84
CA GLN A 45 -18.28 5.95 -5.26
C GLN A 45 -19.57 6.37 -4.56
N SER A 46 -20.69 6.47 -5.29
CA SER A 46 -21.99 6.60 -4.62
C SER A 46 -22.32 5.28 -3.90
N ALA A 47 -23.09 5.33 -2.81
CA ALA A 47 -23.54 4.12 -2.11
C ALA A 47 -24.23 3.13 -3.07
N HIS A 48 -25.00 3.65 -4.03
CA HIS A 48 -25.61 2.87 -5.11
C HIS A 48 -24.58 2.17 -6.01
N LYS A 49 -23.43 2.80 -6.29
CA LYS A 49 -22.34 2.17 -7.05
C LYS A 49 -21.69 1.03 -6.27
N LEU A 50 -21.57 1.16 -4.94
CA LEU A 50 -21.07 0.10 -4.07
C LEU A 50 -22.02 -1.11 -4.02
N GLU A 51 -23.34 -0.87 -3.94
CA GLU A 51 -24.35 -1.93 -4.00
C GLU A 51 -24.42 -2.62 -5.36
N SER A 52 -24.06 -1.92 -6.44
CA SER A 52 -23.95 -2.51 -7.78
C SER A 52 -22.68 -3.31 -8.03
N ILE A 53 -21.76 -3.40 -7.05
CA ILE A 53 -20.54 -4.21 -7.21
C ILE A 53 -20.96 -5.68 -7.24
N PRO A 54 -20.73 -6.40 -8.35
CA PRO A 54 -21.04 -7.81 -8.44
C PRO A 54 -20.21 -8.61 -7.45
N ILE A 55 -20.88 -9.40 -6.62
CA ILE A 55 -20.23 -10.36 -5.72
C ILE A 55 -19.79 -11.56 -6.55
N TYR A 56 -18.49 -11.68 -6.78
CA TYR A 56 -17.92 -12.80 -7.53
C TYR A 56 -17.79 -14.03 -6.62
N LYS A 57 -18.70 -15.00 -6.79
CA LYS A 57 -18.67 -16.29 -6.06
C LYS A 57 -17.81 -17.38 -6.70
N SER A 58 -17.32 -17.14 -7.92
CA SER A 58 -16.54 -18.10 -8.70
C SER A 58 -15.60 -17.36 -9.65
N ILE A 59 -14.45 -17.97 -9.97
CA ILE A 59 -13.46 -17.45 -10.91
C ILE A 59 -14.05 -17.20 -12.30
N ALA A 60 -15.08 -17.96 -12.68
CA ALA A 60 -15.76 -17.80 -13.97
C ALA A 60 -16.50 -16.46 -14.07
N ASN A 61 -16.88 -15.87 -12.94
CA ASN A 61 -17.62 -14.62 -12.88
C ASN A 61 -16.71 -13.38 -12.82
N ILE A 62 -15.40 -13.57 -12.63
CA ILE A 62 -14.43 -12.48 -12.58
C ILE A 62 -14.19 -11.91 -13.99
N PRO A 63 -14.02 -10.59 -14.16
CA PRO A 63 -13.67 -10.00 -15.44
C PRO A 63 -12.42 -10.64 -16.05
N SER A 64 -12.42 -10.87 -17.36
CA SER A 64 -11.36 -11.57 -18.10
C SER A 64 -9.96 -11.05 -17.79
N ARG A 65 -9.78 -9.71 -17.73
CA ARG A 65 -8.51 -9.05 -17.40
C ARG A 65 -7.90 -9.44 -16.05
N PHE A 66 -8.71 -9.93 -15.12
CA PHE A 66 -8.28 -10.34 -13.79
C PHE A 66 -8.30 -11.86 -13.61
N LYS A 67 -8.92 -12.58 -14.55
CA LYS A 67 -9.12 -14.02 -14.43
C LYS A 67 -7.78 -14.74 -14.30
N ASP A 68 -6.80 -14.38 -15.12
CA ASP A 68 -5.48 -15.01 -15.11
C ASP A 68 -4.70 -14.75 -13.81
N ILE A 69 -4.95 -13.61 -13.15
CA ILE A 69 -4.28 -13.23 -11.88
C ILE A 69 -4.86 -14.03 -10.70
N TYR A 70 -6.17 -14.23 -10.69
CA TYR A 70 -6.87 -14.89 -9.59
C TYR A 70 -7.09 -16.39 -9.83
N CYS A 71 -6.85 -16.88 -11.05
CA CYS A 71 -6.95 -18.29 -11.39
C CYS A 71 -6.03 -19.12 -10.48
N HIS A 72 -6.50 -20.31 -10.13
CA HIS A 72 -5.71 -21.24 -9.33
C HIS A 72 -4.46 -21.66 -10.11
N ILE A 73 -3.30 -21.57 -9.47
CA ILE A 73 -2.05 -22.09 -10.02
C ILE A 73 -2.18 -23.62 -10.03
N SER A 74 -2.28 -24.20 -11.22
CA SER A 74 -2.55 -25.63 -11.40
C SER A 74 -1.41 -26.53 -10.94
N HIS A 75 -0.18 -26.01 -10.92
CA HIS A 75 1.00 -26.74 -10.54
C HIS A 75 1.99 -25.81 -9.82
N ILE A 76 2.16 -26.02 -8.53
CA ILE A 76 3.21 -25.40 -7.72
C ILE A 76 4.35 -26.41 -7.67
N SER A 77 5.56 -26.03 -8.07
CA SER A 77 6.69 -26.93 -7.95
C SER A 77 6.96 -27.21 -6.46
N SER A 78 7.32 -28.43 -6.11
CA SER A 78 7.60 -28.79 -4.71
C SER A 78 8.72 -27.95 -4.09
N ASN A 79 9.60 -27.39 -4.92
CA ASN A 79 10.69 -26.51 -4.53
C ASN A 79 10.35 -25.00 -4.61
N THR A 80 9.11 -24.60 -4.93
CA THR A 80 8.73 -23.18 -5.01
C THR A 80 8.99 -22.46 -3.69
N TYR A 81 8.81 -23.15 -2.57
CA TYR A 81 9.05 -22.59 -1.24
C TYR A 81 10.52 -22.60 -0.84
N ASP A 82 11.35 -23.48 -1.41
CA ASP A 82 12.75 -23.61 -1.03
C ASP A 82 13.50 -22.29 -1.27
N SER A 83 13.25 -21.63 -2.41
CA SER A 83 13.83 -20.32 -2.73
C SER A 83 13.44 -19.21 -1.75
N VAL A 84 12.27 -19.30 -1.10
CA VAL A 84 11.81 -18.30 -0.11
C VAL A 84 12.40 -18.57 1.28
N LEU A 85 12.78 -19.82 1.55
CA LEU A 85 13.38 -20.24 2.82
C LEU A 85 14.89 -20.04 2.86
N LEU A 86 15.54 -19.89 1.70
CA LEU A 86 16.97 -19.63 1.61
C LEU A 86 17.29 -18.18 2.06
N PRO A 87 18.35 -17.96 2.86
CA PRO A 87 18.83 -16.63 3.15
C PRO A 87 19.27 -15.91 1.87
N ILE A 88 18.92 -14.63 1.76
CA ILE A 88 19.36 -13.77 0.64
C ILE A 88 20.89 -13.71 0.65
N THR A 89 21.49 -13.98 -0.50
CA THR A 89 22.95 -13.92 -0.67
C THR A 89 23.40 -12.49 -0.98
N ILE A 90 24.65 -12.16 -0.64
CA ILE A 90 25.22 -10.85 -0.99
C ILE A 90 25.28 -10.66 -2.50
N ASP A 91 25.60 -11.72 -3.25
CA ASP A 91 25.70 -11.65 -4.71
C ASP A 91 24.35 -11.31 -5.34
N GLU A 92 23.27 -12.00 -4.95
CA GLU A 92 21.89 -11.72 -5.38
C GLU A 92 21.48 -10.28 -5.06
N LEU A 93 21.82 -9.79 -3.86
CA LEU A 93 21.54 -8.41 -3.47
C LEU A 93 22.29 -7.42 -4.37
N THR A 94 23.58 -7.65 -4.61
CA THR A 94 24.39 -6.75 -5.45
C THR A 94 23.92 -6.74 -6.90
N GLU A 95 23.61 -7.89 -7.47
CA GLU A 95 23.10 -8.02 -8.84
C GLU A 95 21.75 -7.33 -8.98
N THR A 96 20.85 -7.52 -8.02
CA THR A 96 19.55 -6.86 -8.00
C THR A 96 19.68 -5.34 -7.93
N ILE A 97 20.55 -4.82 -7.05
CA ILE A 97 20.84 -3.38 -6.94
C ILE A 97 21.40 -2.83 -8.25
N SER A 98 22.32 -3.56 -8.90
CA SER A 98 22.95 -3.14 -10.15
C SER A 98 21.99 -3.21 -11.36
N SER A 99 21.01 -4.10 -11.34
CA SER A 99 20.03 -4.26 -12.43
C SER A 99 18.87 -3.25 -12.39
N LEU A 100 18.67 -2.57 -11.25
CA LEU A 100 17.64 -1.54 -11.12
C LEU A 100 17.95 -0.37 -12.07
N PRO A 101 17.00 0.04 -12.94
CA PRO A 101 17.17 1.22 -13.76
C PRO A 101 17.14 2.44 -12.83
N ILE A 102 18.30 2.96 -12.45
CA ILE A 102 18.41 4.18 -11.64
C ILE A 102 17.98 5.37 -12.51
N THR A 103 16.68 5.62 -12.63
CA THR A 103 16.17 6.92 -13.06
C THR A 103 15.97 7.81 -11.83
N LYS A 104 17.10 8.25 -11.25
CA LYS A 104 17.30 9.57 -10.61
C LYS A 104 18.57 9.58 -9.73
N PRO A 105 19.42 10.61 -9.82
CA PRO A 105 20.63 10.79 -9.01
C PRO A 105 20.31 11.27 -7.58
N LEU A 106 19.36 10.63 -6.90
CA LEU A 106 18.91 10.98 -5.55
C LEU A 106 19.01 9.82 -4.55
N ALA A 107 19.29 8.60 -5.00
CA ALA A 107 19.50 7.43 -4.13
C ALA A 107 20.91 7.38 -3.52
N PHE A 108 21.93 7.96 -4.18
CA PHE A 108 23.32 7.88 -3.71
C PHE A 108 23.66 8.88 -2.57
N GLN A 109 22.87 9.94 -2.39
CA GLN A 109 23.17 10.96 -1.37
C GLN A 109 22.65 10.60 0.03
N ALA A 110 21.69 9.66 0.13
CA ALA A 110 21.09 9.27 1.40
C ALA A 110 21.85 8.15 2.15
N LEU A 111 22.72 7.39 1.46
CA LEU A 111 23.56 6.36 2.10
C LEU A 111 24.82 6.93 2.77
N HIS A 112 25.20 8.17 2.45
CA HIS A 112 26.40 8.82 3.01
C HIS A 112 26.19 9.56 4.34
N THR A 113 24.97 9.66 4.87
CA THR A 113 24.68 10.53 6.03
C THR A 113 24.02 9.80 7.21
N LYS A 114 24.58 8.67 7.64
CA LYS A 114 24.60 8.28 9.07
C LYS A 114 25.34 6.96 9.27
N THR A 115 26.64 7.07 9.50
CA THR A 115 27.38 6.32 10.54
C THR A 115 28.79 6.90 10.56
N SER A 116 28.89 8.13 11.08
CA SER A 116 30.17 8.65 11.57
C SER A 116 30.52 7.88 12.84
N SER A 117 31.29 6.80 12.70
CA SER A 117 32.40 6.47 13.60
C SER A 117 33.11 5.21 13.10
N THR A 118 34.40 5.38 12.82
CA THR A 118 35.47 4.36 12.83
C THR A 118 35.73 3.58 11.53
N TYR A 119 36.73 4.10 10.78
CA TYR A 119 37.73 3.47 9.88
C TYR A 119 37.25 2.40 8.86
N ILE A 120 37.64 2.48 7.58
CA ILE A 120 38.90 1.91 7.07
C ILE A 120 39.44 2.75 5.89
N MET A 121 40.71 3.13 5.99
CA MET A 121 41.55 3.59 4.89
C MET A 121 41.77 2.45 3.88
N ILE A 122 41.53 2.69 2.59
CA ILE A 122 42.21 1.93 1.54
C ILE A 122 42.78 2.92 0.53
N SER A 123 44.08 3.15 0.67
CA SER A 123 44.93 3.73 -0.38
C SER A 123 45.03 2.73 -1.53
N SER A 124 44.80 3.19 -2.75
CA SER A 124 45.34 2.54 -3.94
C SER A 124 45.84 3.62 -4.90
N ASN A 125 47.16 3.80 -4.92
CA ASN A 125 47.87 4.39 -6.04
C ASN A 125 47.64 3.49 -7.26
N LEU A 126 47.26 4.08 -8.38
CA LEU A 126 47.89 3.86 -9.68
C LEU A 126 47.65 5.06 -10.59
#